data_AF-A0A1G2H360-F1
#
_entry.id   AF-A0A1G2H360-F1
#
_cell.length_a   1.000
_cell.length_b   1.000
_cell.length_c   1.000
_cell.angle_alpha   90.00
_cell.angle_beta   90.00
_cell.angle_gamma   90.00
#
_symmetry.space_group_name_H-M   'P 1'
#
loop_
_entity.id
_entity.type
_entity.pdbx_description
1 polymer ?
#
loop_
_entity_poly.entity_id
_entity_poly.type
_entity_poly.pdbx_seq_one_letter_code
_entity_poly.pdbx_strand_id
1 'polypeptide(L)' 'MSNQTTVDKLHKLDLELKDMKRDVGILRSFAISIAGKDLEGEYRPEFVHEILRATKEKAVYKFTTPKAFLKDIERA' A
#
# COMPACT_ATOMS: atom_id res chain seq x y z
N MET A 1 -14.20 3.20 38.20
CA MET A 1 -14.48 4.38 37.35
C MET A 1 -13.34 4.77 36.41
N SER A 2 -12.06 4.55 36.76
CA SER A 2 -10.90 4.91 35.91
C SER A 2 -10.83 4.18 34.55
N ASN A 3 -11.15 2.88 34.50
CA ASN A 3 -10.98 2.09 33.28
C ASN A 3 -11.98 2.43 32.17
N GLN A 4 -13.20 2.86 32.51
CA GLN A 4 -14.21 3.23 31.52
C GLN A 4 -13.78 4.47 30.74
N THR A 5 -13.29 5.49 31.45
CA THR A 5 -12.79 6.73 30.84
C THR A 5 -11.61 6.50 29.90
N THR A 6 -10.76 5.51 30.18
CA THR A 6 -9.65 5.13 29.30
C THR A 6 -10.14 4.46 28.03
N VAL A 7 -11.12 3.56 28.13
CA VAL A 7 -11.74 2.91 26.96
C VAL A 7 -12.46 3.94 26.08
N ASP A 8 -13.18 4.88 26.68
CA ASP A 8 -13.89 5.93 25.93
C ASP A 8 -12.90 6.86 25.18
N LYS A 9 -11.76 7.19 25.81
CA LYS A 9 -10.67 7.95 25.16
C LYS A 9 -10.04 7.18 24.01
N LEU A 10 -9.79 5.88 24.17
CA LEU A 10 -9.26 5.02 23.11
C LEU A 10 -10.23 4.93 21.93
N HIS A 11 -11.52 4.81 22.21
CA HIS A 11 -12.55 4.77 21.17
C HIS A 11 -12.63 6.10 20.41
N LYS A 12 -12.56 7.23 21.11
CA LYS A 12 -12.51 8.55 20.49
C LYS A 12 -11.27 8.71 19.60
N LEU A 13 -10.10 8.27 20.05
CA LEU A 13 -8.87 8.31 19.26
C LEU A 13 -8.95 7.44 17.99
N ASP A 14 -9.59 6.27 18.06
CA ASP A 14 -9.79 5.41 16.88
C ASP A 14 -10.70 6.07 15.83
N LEU A 15 -11.77 6.75 16.28
CA LEU A 15 -12.65 7.50 15.39
C LEU A 15 -11.92 8.67 14.72
N GLU A 16 -11.18 9.48 15.51
CA GLU A 16 -10.39 10.59 14.97
C GLU A 16 -9.31 10.10 13.98
N LEU A 17 -8.66 8.97 14.25
CA LEU A 17 -7.70 8.36 13.32
C LEU A 17 -8.36 7.89 12.02
N LYS A 18 -9.57 7.33 12.08
CA LYS A 18 -10.30 6.88 10.90
C LYS A 18 -10.72 8.06 10.03
N ASP A 19 -11.24 9.12 10.64
CA ASP A 19 -11.63 10.33 9.92
C ASP A 19 -10.41 11.01 9.29
N MET A 20 -9.31 11.13 10.04
CA MET A 20 -8.07 11.71 9.50
C MET A 20 -7.50 10.90 8.32
N LYS A 21 -7.55 9.56 8.39
CA LYS A 21 -7.13 8.70 7.26
C LYS A 21 -8.02 8.90 6.03
N ARG A 22 -9.33 9.06 6.24
CA ARG A 22 -10.30 9.32 5.15
C ARG A 22 -10.01 10.65 4.48
N ASP A 23 -9.82 11.71 5.25
CA ASP A 23 -9.57 13.06 4.73
C ASP A 23 -8.26 13.13 3.95
N VAL A 24 -7.20 12.50 4.46
CA VAL A 24 -5.92 12.38 3.74
C VAL A 24 -6.09 11.59 2.42
N GLY A 25 -6.94 10.55 2.40
CA GLY A 25 -7.25 9.79 1.19
C GLY A 25 -7.97 10.63 0.13
N ILE A 26 -8.95 11.42 0.54
CA ILE A 26 -9.68 12.34 -0.35
C ILE A 26 -8.74 13.42 -0.88
N LEU A 27 -7.92 14.03 -0.01
CA LEU A 27 -6.98 15.08 -0.40
C LEU A 27 -5.91 14.54 -1.36
N ARG A 28 -5.41 13.32 -1.15
CA ARG A 28 -4.50 12.65 -2.09
C ARG A 28 -5.16 12.44 -3.44
N SER A 29 -6.40 11.97 -3.47
CA SER A 29 -7.14 11.73 -4.70
C SER A 29 -7.40 13.03 -5.47
N PHE A 30 -7.69 14.12 -4.75
CA PHE A 30 -7.84 15.46 -5.31
C PHE A 30 -6.52 16.04 -5.84
N ALA A 31 -5.41 15.83 -5.13
CA ALA A 31 -4.10 16.25 -5.59
C ALA A 31 -3.69 15.52 -6.88
N ILE A 32 -3.95 14.21 -6.95
CA ILE A 32 -3.75 13.40 -8.17
C ILE A 32 -4.66 13.91 -9.30
N SER A 33 -5.92 14.25 -9.03
CA SER A 33 -6.84 14.72 -10.08
C SER A 33 -6.47 16.10 -10.64
N ILE A 34 -5.90 17.00 -9.83
CA ILE A 34 -5.40 18.31 -10.29
C ILE A 34 -4.09 18.19 -11.07
N ALA A 35 -3.18 17.30 -10.65
CA ALA A 35 -1.91 17.08 -11.33
C ALA A 35 -2.06 16.35 -12.69
N GLY A 36 -3.27 15.91 -13.03
CA GLY A 36 -3.55 15.01 -14.15
C GLY A 36 -3.45 13.55 -13.70
N LYS A 37 -4.15 12.65 -14.40
CA LYS A 37 -4.02 11.20 -14.19
C LYS A 37 -2.53 10.85 -14.19
N ASP A 38 -2.04 10.29 -13.09
CA ASP A 38 -0.71 9.73 -13.05
C ASP A 38 -0.56 8.75 -14.22
N LEU A 39 0.49 8.93 -15.04
CA LEU A 39 0.79 8.03 -16.16
C LEU A 39 1.08 6.61 -15.64
N GLU A 40 1.50 6.49 -14.38
CA GLU A 40 1.76 5.22 -13.70
C GLU A 40 0.48 4.56 -13.14
N GLY A 41 -0.65 5.27 -13.10
CA GLY A 41 -1.95 4.76 -12.66
C GLY A 41 -2.29 5.05 -11.19
N GLU A 42 -3.32 4.38 -10.66
CA GLU A 42 -3.79 4.61 -9.29
C GLU A 42 -3.06 3.71 -8.28
N TYR A 43 -2.74 4.27 -7.11
CA TYR A 43 -2.13 3.50 -6.02
C TYR A 43 -3.08 2.39 -5.53
N ARG A 44 -2.61 1.13 -5.61
CA ARG A 44 -3.35 -0.06 -5.15
C ARG A 44 -2.72 -0.63 -3.88
N PRO A 45 -3.27 -0.36 -2.68
CA PRO A 45 -2.69 -0.86 -1.43
C PRO A 45 -2.62 -2.38 -1.35
N GLU A 46 -3.56 -3.08 -1.98
CA GLU A 46 -3.60 -4.56 -2.02
C GLU A 46 -2.38 -5.11 -2.77
N PHE A 47 -2.02 -4.49 -3.90
CA PHE A 47 -0.85 -4.86 -4.69
C PHE A 47 0.43 -4.71 -3.87
N VAL A 48 0.58 -3.61 -3.12
CA VAL A 48 1.76 -3.39 -2.27
C VAL A 48 1.87 -4.47 -1.19
N HIS A 49 0.76 -4.80 -0.52
CA HIS A 49 0.75 -5.87 0.48
C HIS A 49 1.12 -7.23 -0.12
N GLU A 50 0.60 -7.54 -1.31
CA GLU A 50 0.89 -8.78 -2.03
C GLU A 50 2.36 -8.89 -2.40
N ILE A 51 2.94 -7.86 -3.01
CA ILE A 51 4.35 -7.84 -3.40
C ILE A 51 5.25 -7.93 -2.16
N LEU A 52 4.96 -7.17 -1.10
CA LEU A 52 5.73 -7.25 0.14
C LEU A 52 5.68 -8.63 0.78
N ARG A 53 4.56 -9.36 0.66
CA ARG A 53 4.47 -10.75 1.08
C ARG A 53 5.35 -11.64 0.21
N ALA A 54 5.27 -11.50 -1.12
CA ALA A 54 6.06 -12.28 -2.07
C ALA A 54 7.58 -12.09 -1.89
N THR A 55 8.05 -10.90 -1.51
CA THR A 55 9.49 -10.66 -1.25
C THR A 55 10.06 -11.46 -0.09
N LYS A 56 9.22 -11.95 0.83
CA LYS A 56 9.63 -12.79 1.96
C LYS A 56 9.69 -14.27 1.59
N GLU A 57 9.15 -14.65 0.44
CA GLU A 57 9.19 -16.03 -0.03
C GLU A 57 10.59 -16.38 -0.52
N LYS A 58 10.97 -17.66 -0.40
CA LYS A 58 12.28 -18.11 -0.85
C LYS A 58 12.32 -18.07 -2.37
N ALA A 59 13.27 -17.31 -2.93
CA ALA A 59 13.50 -17.27 -4.37
C ALA A 59 13.76 -18.69 -4.90
N VAL A 60 12.85 -19.16 -5.76
CA VAL A 60 12.95 -20.47 -6.43
C VAL A 60 13.80 -20.43 -7.70
N TYR A 61 14.09 -19.22 -8.19
CA TYR A 61 14.81 -19.00 -9.43
C TYR A 61 15.82 -17.87 -9.27
N LYS A 62 17.00 -18.01 -9.88
CA LYS A 62 18.06 -17.00 -9.86
C LYS A 62 18.52 -16.72 -11.27
N PHE A 63 18.34 -15.47 -11.70
CA PHE A 63 18.93 -14.98 -12.93
C PHE A 63 20.41 -14.70 -12.70
N THR A 64 21.27 -15.32 -13.50
CA THR A 64 22.73 -15.18 -13.38
C THR A 64 23.27 -14.00 -14.17
N THR A 65 22.54 -13.54 -15.21
CA THR A 65 22.92 -12.39 -16.03
C THR A 65 21.68 -11.58 -16.46
N PRO A 66 21.81 -10.28 -16.74
CA PRO A 66 20.70 -9.47 -17.24
C PRO A 66 20.09 -9.99 -18.55
N LYS A 67 20.90 -10.57 -19.45
CA LYS A 67 20.40 -11.17 -20.70
C LYS A 67 19.60 -12.46 -20.45
N ALA A 68 19.93 -13.22 -19.40
CA ALA A 68 19.16 -14.40 -19.02
C ALA A 68 17.75 -14.02 -18.57
N PHE A 69 17.62 -12.96 -17.77
CA PHE A 69 16.33 -12.46 -17.29
C PHE A 69 15.32 -12.20 -18.42
N LEU A 70 15.72 -11.42 -19.45
CA LEU A 70 14.82 -11.11 -20.57
C LEU A 70 14.42 -12.36 -21.35
N LYS A 71 15.40 -13.25 -21.61
CA LYS A 71 15.17 -14.50 -22.34
C LYS A 71 14.20 -15.43 -21.60
N ASP A 72 14.26 -15.45 -20.28
CA ASP A 72 13.40 -16.31 -19.46
C ASP A 72 11.98 -15.74 -19.34
N ILE A 73 11.82 -14.41 -19.33
CA ILE A 73 10.51 -13.74 -19.36
C ILE A 73 9.81 -13.91 -20.70
N GLU A 74 10.54 -13.80 -21.83
CA GLU A 74 9.94 -13.97 -23.18
C GLU A 74 9.45 -15.40 -23.46
N ARG A 75 9.85 -16.38 -22.64
CA ARG A 75 9.50 -17.79 -22.79
C ARG A 75 8.41 -18.28 -21.83
N ALA A 76 8.06 -17.48 -20.83
CA ALA A 76 7.03 -17.77 -19.83
C ALA A 76 5.65 -17.30 -20.32
#